data_AF-E2ZC77-F1
#
_entry.id   AF-E2ZC77-F1
#
_cell.length_a   1.000
_cell.length_b   1.000
_cell.length_c   1.000
_cell.angle_alpha   90.00
_cell.angle_beta   90.00
_cell.angle_gamma   90.00
#
_symmetry.space_group_name_H-M   'P 1'
#
loop_
_entity.id
_entity.type
_entity.pdbx_description
1 polymer ?
#
loop_
_entity_poly.entity_id
_entity_poly.type
_entity_poly.pdbx_seq_one_letter_code
_entity_poly.pdbx_strand_id
1 'polypeptide(L)'
;MTVLDNFTEEILQSELPKNVLLHNMIRGLDKEKPPQFEVPAKKYTFESNLHGFSYDYQHSTVTISYKVADGVYSDVTVSFRTFRAYLEGLAVCVRMQKW
;
A
#
# COMPACT_ATOMS: atom_id res chain seq x y z
N MET A 1 7.81 -1.60 -16.25
CA MET A 1 7.31 -2.07 -14.94
C MET A 1 6.87 -0.85 -14.17
N THR A 2 5.63 -0.85 -13.66
CA THR A 2 5.07 0.27 -12.88
C THR A 2 5.34 0.07 -11.39
N VAL A 3 5.13 1.12 -10.58
CA VAL A 3 5.21 1.03 -9.11
C VAL A 3 4.19 0.03 -8.55
N LEU A 4 3.04 -0.14 -9.19
CA LEU A 4 2.03 -1.14 -8.82
C LEU A 4 2.47 -2.57 -9.16
N ASP A 5 3.10 -2.77 -10.32
CA ASP A 5 3.63 -4.08 -10.69
C ASP A 5 4.71 -4.52 -9.69
N ASN A 6 5.62 -3.61 -9.34
CA ASN A 6 6.66 -3.90 -8.35
C ASN A 6 6.08 -4.15 -6.95
N PHE A 7 5.06 -3.41 -6.55
CA PHE A 7 4.36 -3.68 -5.30
C PHE A 7 3.65 -5.03 -5.31
N THR A 8 3.04 -5.44 -6.42
CA THR A 8 2.44 -6.78 -6.58
C THR A 8 3.50 -7.86 -6.33
N GLU A 9 4.64 -7.77 -7.01
CA GLU A 9 5.75 -8.72 -6.83
C GLU A 9 6.21 -8.75 -5.37
N GLU A 10 6.38 -7.57 -4.75
CA GLU A 10 6.76 -7.46 -3.35
C GLU A 10 5.75 -8.20 -2.46
N ILE A 11 4.44 -7.99 -2.66
CA ILE A 11 3.41 -8.61 -1.81
C ILE A 11 3.34 -10.13 -1.97
N LEU A 12 3.55 -10.63 -3.19
CA LEU A 12 3.47 -12.06 -3.51
C LEU A 12 4.75 -12.84 -3.13
N GLN A 13 5.81 -12.17 -2.69
CA GLN A 13 7.02 -12.83 -2.19
C GLN A 13 6.76 -13.51 -0.83
N SER A 14 7.19 -14.77 -0.71
CA SER A 14 6.75 -15.70 0.32
C SER A 14 7.43 -15.54 1.70
N GLU A 15 8.41 -14.64 1.82
CA GLU A 15 9.28 -14.61 3.00
C GLU A 15 8.60 -14.02 4.25
N LEU A 16 7.50 -13.27 4.12
CA LEU A 16 6.77 -12.71 5.26
C LEU A 16 5.25 -12.71 5.00
N PRO A 17 4.41 -13.05 6.00
CA PRO A 17 2.96 -12.96 5.88
C PRO A 17 2.50 -11.49 5.84
N LYS A 18 2.33 -10.96 4.64
CA LYS A 18 1.87 -9.58 4.39
C LYS A 18 0.35 -9.38 4.55
N ASN A 19 -0.35 -10.41 5.02
CA ASN A 19 -1.79 -10.36 5.31
C ASN A 19 -2.17 -9.26 6.29
N VAL A 20 -1.34 -9.01 7.32
CA VAL A 20 -1.58 -7.95 8.30
C VAL A 20 -1.47 -6.56 7.66
N LEU A 21 -0.47 -6.36 6.79
CA LEU A 21 -0.30 -5.11 6.05
C LEU A 21 -1.49 -4.85 5.13
N LEU A 22 -1.87 -5.83 4.30
CA LEU A 22 -3.02 -5.73 3.39
C LEU A 22 -4.31 -5.43 4.16
N HIS A 23 -4.58 -6.13 5.26
CA HIS A 23 -5.75 -5.89 6.09
C HIS A 23 -5.77 -4.48 6.68
N ASN A 24 -4.62 -4.00 7.17
CA ASN A 24 -4.50 -2.65 7.73
C ASN A 24 -4.69 -1.56 6.66
N MET A 25 -4.17 -1.77 5.45
CA MET A 25 -4.35 -0.86 4.32
C MET A 25 -5.82 -0.81 3.88
N ILE A 26 -6.49 -1.96 3.75
CA ILE A 26 -7.93 -2.03 3.42
C ILE A 26 -8.75 -1.28 4.47
N ARG A 27 -8.50 -1.52 5.76
CA ARG A 27 -9.17 -0.79 6.86
C ARG A 27 -8.86 0.71 6.83
N GLY A 28 -7.64 1.07 6.43
CA GLY A 28 -7.21 2.45 6.24
C GLY A 28 -7.98 3.20 5.17
N LEU A 29 -8.67 2.52 4.26
CA LEU A 29 -9.55 3.14 3.26
C LEU A 29 -10.91 3.55 3.84
N ASP A 30 -11.40 2.85 4.88
CA ASP A 30 -12.69 3.17 5.52
C ASP A 30 -12.55 4.26 6.59
N LYS A 31 -11.42 4.25 7.31
CA LYS A 31 -11.23 5.09 8.48
C LYS A 31 -9.83 5.69 8.47
N GLU A 32 -9.78 7.02 8.53
CA GLU A 32 -8.56 7.75 8.75
C GLU A 32 -7.91 7.33 10.07
N LYS A 33 -6.61 7.05 10.02
CA LYS A 33 -5.82 6.78 11.22
C LYS A 33 -5.78 8.07 12.06
N PRO A 34 -5.99 7.98 13.38
CA PRO A 34 -5.82 9.14 14.24
C PRO A 34 -4.38 9.67 14.08
N PRO A 35 -4.20 11.01 14.07
CA PRO A 35 -2.87 11.60 13.90
C PRO A 35 -1.92 11.08 14.98
N GLN A 36 -0.77 10.57 14.55
CA GLN A 36 0.31 10.18 15.45
C GLN A 36 1.26 11.35 15.60
N PHE A 37 1.48 11.81 16.83
CA PHE A 37 2.45 12.85 17.16
C PHE A 37 3.88 12.27 17.18
N GLU A 38 4.34 11.82 16.02
CA GLU A 38 5.72 11.35 15.84
C GLU A 38 6.59 12.48 15.28
N VAL A 39 7.82 12.59 15.79
CA VAL A 39 8.81 13.59 15.36
C VAL A 39 10.05 12.84 14.86
N PRO A 40 10.39 12.92 13.56
CA PRO A 40 9.69 13.66 12.50
C PRO A 40 8.36 13.00 12.08
N ALA A 41 7.46 13.79 11.50
CA ALA A 41 6.20 13.27 10.97
C ALA A 41 6.46 12.22 9.88
N LYS A 42 5.74 11.10 9.93
CA LYS A 42 5.83 10.07 8.90
C LYS A 42 5.41 10.62 7.54
N LYS A 43 6.24 10.37 6.51
CA LYS A 43 5.97 10.76 5.11
C LYS A 43 4.78 10.00 4.51
N TYR A 44 4.56 8.76 4.93
CA TYR A 44 3.53 7.86 4.37
C TYR A 44 2.55 7.40 5.45
N THR A 45 1.26 7.25 5.09
CA THR A 45 0.20 6.72 5.96
C THR A 45 0.43 5.24 6.27
N PHE A 46 0.84 4.49 5.25
CA PHE A 46 1.27 3.10 5.36
C PHE A 46 2.55 2.91 4.56
N GLU A 47 3.34 1.91 4.93
CA GLU A 47 4.54 1.54 4.21
C GLU A 47 4.72 0.02 4.19
N SER A 48 5.30 -0.44 3.10
CA SER A 48 5.85 -1.78 2.93
C SER A 48 7.38 -1.70 2.92
N ASN A 49 8.06 -2.77 2.50
CA ASN A 49 9.53 -2.74 2.45
C ASN A 49 10.02 -1.74 1.40
N LEU A 50 9.39 -1.72 0.22
CA LEU A 50 9.85 -0.91 -0.91
C LEU A 50 8.92 0.26 -1.25
N HIS A 51 7.67 0.22 -0.79
CA HIS A 51 6.64 1.19 -1.19
C HIS A 51 6.10 1.99 -0.01
N GLY A 52 5.87 3.27 -0.25
CA GLY A 52 5.11 4.17 0.62
C GLY A 52 3.73 4.45 0.05
N PHE A 53 2.73 4.59 0.92
CA PHE A 53 1.35 4.88 0.56
C PHE A 53 0.85 6.11 1.31
N SER A 54 0.46 7.14 0.57
CA SER A 54 -0.09 8.38 1.12
C SER A 54 -1.58 8.46 0.80
N TYR A 55 -2.40 8.46 1.85
CA TYR A 55 -3.85 8.50 1.73
C TYR A 55 -4.33 9.95 1.82
N ASP A 56 -5.02 10.40 0.79
CA ASP A 56 -5.77 11.65 0.79
C ASP A 56 -7.24 11.32 0.99
N TYR A 57 -7.70 11.47 2.24
CA TYR A 57 -9.08 11.20 2.64
C TYR A 57 -10.06 12.25 2.10
N GLN A 58 -9.61 13.48 1.83
CA GLN A 58 -10.47 14.54 1.29
C GLN A 58 -10.86 14.23 -0.15
N HIS A 59 -9.91 13.75 -0.95
CA HIS A 59 -10.14 13.39 -2.35
C HIS A 59 -10.41 11.89 -2.56
N SER A 60 -10.36 11.08 -1.49
CA SER A 60 -10.51 9.63 -1.55
C SER A 60 -9.53 8.97 -2.55
N THR A 61 -8.26 9.38 -2.47
CA THR A 61 -7.18 8.85 -3.35
C THR A 61 -5.97 8.38 -2.56
N VAL A 62 -5.28 7.37 -3.07
CA VAL A 62 -4.00 6.89 -2.54
C VAL A 62 -2.92 7.14 -3.58
N THR A 63 -1.81 7.76 -3.17
CA THR A 63 -0.58 7.84 -3.95
C THR A 63 0.38 6.75 -3.49
N ILE A 64 0.81 5.92 -4.43
CA ILE A 64 1.80 4.85 -4.23
C ILE A 64 3.14 5.34 -4.79
N SER A 65 4.18 5.29 -3.94
CA SER A 65 5.52 5.74 -4.30
C SER A 65 6.56 4.65 -4.00
N TYR A 66 7.60 4.54 -4.83
CA TYR A 66 8.75 3.68 -4.54
C TYR A 66 9.71 4.42 -3.59
N LYS A 67 9.78 3.99 -2.32
CA LYS A 67 10.42 4.80 -1.26
C LYS A 67 11.94 4.66 -1.18
N VAL A 68 12.52 3.68 -1.88
CA VAL A 68 13.94 3.30 -1.75
C VAL A 68 14.84 4.08 -2.70
N ALA A 69 14.34 4.43 -3.89
CA ALA A 69 15.09 5.21 -4.87
C ALA A 69 14.15 6.09 -5.69
N ASP A 70 14.30 7.41 -5.53
CA ASP A 70 13.47 8.38 -6.22
C ASP A 70 13.63 8.25 -7.75
N GLY A 71 12.51 8.29 -8.48
CA GLY A 71 12.49 8.32 -9.94
C GLY A 71 12.68 6.96 -10.64
N VAL A 72 12.89 5.86 -9.92
CA VAL A 72 12.97 4.51 -10.53
C VAL A 72 11.62 4.07 -11.10
N TYR A 73 10.55 4.30 -10.34
CA TYR A 73 9.18 4.14 -10.80
C TYR A 73 8.42 5.44 -10.56
N SER A 74 7.64 5.87 -11.54
CA SER A 74 6.75 7.03 -11.36
C SER A 74 5.66 6.70 -10.34
N ASP A 75 5.40 7.66 -9.46
CA ASP A 75 4.30 7.58 -8.51
C ASP A 75 2.96 7.44 -9.23
N VAL A 76 2.07 6.66 -8.63
CA VAL A 76 0.73 6.42 -9.17
C VAL A 76 -0.30 6.82 -8.14
N THR A 77 -1.27 7.63 -8.56
CA THR A 77 -2.43 8.00 -7.75
C THR A 77 -3.67 7.29 -8.25
N VAL A 78 -4.38 6.61 -7.36
CA VAL A 78 -5.61 5.87 -7.66
C VAL A 78 -6.71 6.21 -6.66
N SER A 79 -7.97 6.03 -7.07
CA SER A 79 -9.09 6.18 -6.15
C SER A 79 -9.09 5.09 -5.06
N PHE A 80 -9.65 5.39 -3.89
CA PHE A 80 -9.84 4.42 -2.81
C PHE A 80 -10.60 3.16 -3.28
N ARG A 81 -11.58 3.32 -4.17
CA ARG A 81 -12.35 2.19 -4.72
C ARG A 81 -11.48 1.27 -5.57
N THR A 82 -10.69 1.85 -6.48
CA THR A 82 -9.74 1.11 -7.32
C THR A 82 -8.70 0.41 -6.45
N PHE A 83 -8.15 1.12 -5.46
CA PHE A 83 -7.14 0.56 -4.58
C PHE A 83 -7.69 -0.55 -3.68
N ARG A 84 -8.92 -0.44 -3.20
CA ARG A 84 -9.60 -1.53 -2.46
C ARG A 84 -9.66 -2.80 -3.28
N ALA A 85 -10.20 -2.72 -4.51
CA ALA A 85 -10.33 -3.89 -5.37
C ALA A 85 -8.97 -4.55 -5.63
N TYR A 86 -7.93 -3.74 -5.82
CA TYR A 86 -6.56 -4.20 -5.98
C TYR A 86 -6.03 -4.93 -4.73
N LEU A 87 -6.16 -4.34 -3.53
CA LEU A 87 -5.70 -4.95 -2.28
C LEU A 87 -6.47 -6.23 -1.92
N GLU A 88 -7.79 -6.26 -2.15
CA GLU A 88 -8.61 -7.45 -1.94
C GLU A 88 -8.22 -8.58 -2.90
N GLY A 89 -7.96 -8.25 -4.17
CA GLY A 89 -7.42 -9.18 -5.15
C GLY A 89 -6.08 -9.79 -4.70
N LEU A 90 -5.14 -8.95 -4.26
CA LEU A 90 -3.87 -9.41 -3.69
C LEU A 90 -4.07 -10.29 -2.46
N ALA A 91 -4.99 -9.94 -1.56
CA ALA A 91 -5.27 -10.74 -0.37
C ALA A 91 -5.82 -12.13 -0.73
N VAL A 92 -6.62 -12.24 -1.79
CA VAL A 92 -7.07 -13.54 -2.32
C VAL A 92 -5.88 -14.32 -2.89
N CYS A 93 -5.04 -13.71 -3.72
CA CYS A 93 -3.85 -14.35 -4.29
C CYS A 93 -2.93 -14.90 -3.20
N VAL A 94 -2.62 -14.12 -2.17
CA VAL A 94 -1.79 -14.54 -1.03
C VAL A 94 -2.42 -15.70 -0.27
N ARG A 95 -3.74 -15.72 -0.07
CA ARG A 95 -4.44 -16.85 0.57
C ARG A 95 -4.46 -18.11 -0.29
N MET A 96 -4.49 -17.96 -1.61
CA MET A 96 -4.53 -19.07 -2.58
C MET A 96 -3.14 -19.65 -2.86
N GLN A 97 -2.06 -18.90 -2.63
CA GLN A 97 -0.69 -19.40 -2.55
C GLN A 97 -0.47 -20.31 -1.32
N LYS A 98 -1.45 -21.13 -0.94
CA LYS A 98 -1.32 -22.14 0.11
C LYS A 98 -0.11 -23.00 -0.21
N TRP A 99 0.88 -22.89 0.67
CA TRP A 99 2.01 -23.80 0.79
C TRP A 99 1.49 -25.21 1.13
#